data_AF-A0A0Q9Q863-F1
#
_entry.id   AF-A0A0Q9Q863-F1
#
_cell.length_a   1.000
_cell.length_b   1.000
_cell.length_c   1.000
_cell.angle_alpha   90.00
_cell.angle_beta   90.00
_cell.angle_gamma   90.00
#
_symmetry.space_group_name_H-M   'P 1'
#
loop_
_entity.id
_entity.type
_entity.pdbx_description
1 polymer ?
#
loop_
_entity_poly.entity_id
_entity_poly.type
_entity_poly.pdbx_seq_one_letter_code
_entity_poly.pdbx_strand_id
1 'polypeptide(L)' 'MENDDFIVTPKEDKSVTITIRINKALQIQLDDLSNKSNRSRNELINLALEYALKNVKFVKESKKGK' A
#
# COMPACT_ATOMS: atom_id res chain seq x y z
N MET A 1 -37.94 -13.00 -25.10
CA MET A 1 -37.79 -12.80 -23.64
C MET A 1 -36.31 -12.96 -23.37
N GLU A 2 -35.58 -11.86 -23.30
CA GLU A 2 -34.15 -11.87 -22.99
C GLU A 2 -34.02 -12.07 -21.48
N ASN A 3 -33.25 -13.07 -21.07
CA ASN A 3 -33.04 -13.37 -19.66
C ASN A 3 -32.12 -12.30 -19.07
N ASP A 4 -32.69 -11.40 -18.27
CA ASP A 4 -32.01 -10.38 -17.47
C ASP A 4 -31.43 -11.03 -16.19
N ASP A 5 -30.65 -12.08 -16.37
CA ASP A 5 -30.12 -12.84 -15.25
C ASP A 5 -29.00 -12.07 -14.56
N PHE A 6 -29.24 -11.67 -13.31
CA PHE A 6 -28.22 -11.07 -12.44
C PHE A 6 -27.27 -12.14 -11.90
N ILE A 7 -26.19 -12.41 -12.62
CA ILE A 7 -25.17 -13.38 -12.24
C ILE A 7 -24.28 -12.80 -11.13
N VAL A 8 -24.38 -13.37 -9.92
CA VAL A 8 -23.53 -13.02 -8.77
C VAL A 8 -22.29 -13.92 -8.75
N THR A 9 -21.10 -13.32 -8.84
CA THR A 9 -19.82 -14.03 -8.67
C THR A 9 -19.33 -13.96 -7.22
N PRO A 10 -18.58 -14.97 -6.74
CA PRO A 10 -17.93 -14.92 -5.43
C PRO A 10 -17.02 -13.69 -5.31
N LYS A 11 -17.04 -13.04 -4.15
CA LYS A 11 -16.19 -11.89 -3.87
C LYS A 11 -14.75 -12.37 -3.64
N GLU A 12 -13.81 -11.92 -4.47
CA GLU A 12 -12.37 -12.07 -4.19
C GLU A 12 -11.91 -10.91 -3.28
N ASP A 13 -11.75 -11.15 -1.99
CA ASP A 13 -11.13 -10.18 -1.08
C ASP A 13 -9.61 -10.14 -1.31
N LYS A 14 -9.15 -9.19 -2.13
CA LYS A 14 -7.73 -8.98 -2.48
C LYS A 14 -6.98 -8.08 -1.49
N SER A 15 -7.67 -7.53 -0.50
CA SER A 15 -7.09 -6.60 0.47
C SER A 15 -6.98 -7.23 1.85
N VAL A 16 -5.81 -7.10 2.47
CA VAL A 16 -5.55 -7.49 3.85
C VAL A 16 -5.35 -6.24 4.71
N THR A 17 -5.93 -6.21 5.90
CA THR A 17 -5.69 -5.14 6.88
C THR A 17 -4.47 -5.49 7.73
N ILE A 18 -3.52 -4.56 7.82
CA ILE A 18 -2.35 -4.67 8.69
C ILE A 18 -2.33 -3.54 9.71
N THR A 19 -1.87 -3.81 10.92
CA THR A 19 -1.64 -2.79 11.96
C THR A 19 -0.15 -2.53 12.08
N ILE A 20 0.28 -1.29 11.85
CA ILE A 20 1.68 -0.87 11.95
C ILE A 20 1.84 0.27 12.96
N ARG A 21 2.97 0.30 13.67
CA ARG A 21 3.37 1.44 14.51
C ARG A 21 4.28 2.36 13.70
N ILE A 22 3.92 3.63 13.60
CA ILE A 22 4.71 4.66 12.92
C ILE A 22 5.04 5.80 13.86
N ASN A 23 6.09 6.55 13.55
CA ASN A 23 6.41 7.79 14.28
C ASN A 23 5.38 8.88 13.95
N LYS A 24 5.03 9.70 14.94
CA LYS A 24 4.16 10.87 14.82
C LYS A 24 4.58 11.82 13.69
N ALA A 25 5.88 12.01 13.47
CA ALA A 25 6.36 12.85 12.37
C ALA A 25 5.95 12.33 10.98
N LEU A 26 5.91 11.00 10.82
CA LEU A 26 5.53 10.35 9.56
C LEU A 26 4.01 10.41 9.36
N GLN A 27 3.24 10.27 10.43
CA GLN A 27 1.79 10.48 10.43
C GLN A 27 1.43 11.90 9.95
N ILE A 28 2.09 12.93 10.50
CA ILE A 28 1.83 14.33 10.13
C ILE A 28 2.11 14.57 8.63
N GLN A 29 3.18 13.98 8.09
CA GLN A 29 3.49 14.09 6.66
C GLN A 29 2.43 13.40 5.79
N LEU A 30 1.94 12.24 6.20
CA LEU A 30 0.85 11.54 5.49
C LEU A 30 -0.46 12.32 5.54
N ASP A 31 -0.79 12.95 6.67
CA ASP A 31 -1.99 13.79 6.82
C ASP A 31 -1.89 15.03 5.91
N ASP A 32 -0.74 15.72 5.89
CA ASP A 32 -0.51 16.88 5.01
C ASP A 32 -0.60 16.48 3.52
N LEU A 33 0.02 15.36 3.14
CA LEU A 33 -0.04 14.86 1.77
C LEU A 33 -1.46 14.43 1.38
N SER A 34 -2.21 13.82 2.30
CA SER A 34 -3.62 13.45 2.10
C SER A 34 -4.46 14.70 1.80
N ASN A 35 -4.31 15.76 2.60
CA ASN A 35 -5.01 17.02 2.41
C ASN A 35 -4.66 17.69 1.07
N LYS A 36 -3.38 17.68 0.68
CA LYS A 36 -2.91 18.31 -0.57
C LYS A 36 -3.33 17.54 -1.83
N SER A 37 -3.35 16.22 -1.76
CA SER A 37 -3.62 15.36 -2.92
C SER A 37 -5.08 14.94 -3.06
N ASN A 38 -5.92 15.23 -2.07
CA ASN A 38 -7.28 14.73 -1.96
C ASN A 38 -7.38 13.18 -2.04
N ARG A 39 -6.33 12.49 -1.57
CA ARG A 39 -6.26 11.02 -1.48
C ARG A 39 -6.27 10.57 -0.04
N SER A 40 -6.74 9.36 0.22
CA SER A 40 -6.70 8.80 1.57
C SER A 40 -5.28 8.44 1.99
N ARG A 41 -5.00 8.46 3.29
CA ARG A 41 -3.72 7.96 3.83
C ARG A 41 -3.42 6.53 3.39
N ASN A 42 -4.41 5.65 3.38
CA ASN A 42 -4.22 4.24 3.02
C ASN A 42 -3.79 4.11 1.57
N GLU A 43 -4.37 4.92 0.69
CA GLU A 43 -3.97 4.97 -0.71
C GLU A 43 -2.53 5.47 -0.87
N LEU A 44 -2.16 6.54 -0.16
CA LEU A 44 -0.78 7.06 -0.17
C LEU A 44 0.22 6.07 0.41
N ILE A 45 -0.15 5.35 1.47
CA ILE A 45 0.68 4.29 2.07
C ILE A 45 0.88 3.16 1.06
N ASN A 46 -0.17 2.70 0.36
CA ASN A 46 -0.04 1.66 -0.65
C ASN A 46 0.90 2.09 -1.79
N LEU A 47 0.73 3.30 -2.33
CA LEU A 47 1.62 3.83 -3.37
C LEU A 47 3.07 3.94 -2.89
N ALA A 48 3.28 4.41 -1.66
CA ALA A 48 4.62 4.50 -1.07
C ALA A 48 5.25 3.12 -0.87
N LEU A 49 4.48 2.13 -0.43
CA LEU A 49 4.94 0.75 -0.25
C LEU A 49 5.26 0.09 -1.58
N GLU A 50 4.41 0.24 -2.60
CA GLU A 50 4.67 -0.26 -3.96
C GLU A 50 5.96 0.34 -4.53
N TYR A 51 6.12 1.66 -4.40
CA TYR A 51 7.35 2.34 -4.80
C TYR A 51 8.56 1.81 -4.03
N ALA A 52 8.47 1.70 -2.70
CA ALA A 52 9.57 1.20 -1.88
C ALA A 52 9.97 -0.22 -2.26
N LEU A 53 8.99 -1.12 -2.47
CA LEU A 53 9.24 -2.51 -2.87
C LEU A 53 9.84 -2.63 -4.27
N LYS A 54 9.48 -1.73 -5.19
CA LYS A 54 10.09 -1.70 -6.53
C LYS A 54 11.56 -1.26 -6.50
N ASN A 55 11.93 -0.41 -5.56
CA ASN A 55 13.25 0.22 -5.50
C ASN A 55 14.18 -0.40 -4.45
N VAL A 56 13.65 -1.17 -3.49
CA VAL A 56 14.47 -1.82 -2.47
C VAL A 56 15.37 -2.87 -3.11
N LYS A 57 16.67 -2.81 -2.80
CA LYS A 57 17.64 -3.84 -3.19
C LYS A 57 18.02 -4.62 -1.94
N PHE A 58 17.78 -5.93 -1.98
CA PHE A 58 18.29 -6.81 -0.94
C PHE A 58 19.75 -7.14 -1.22
N VAL A 59 20.64 -6.73 -0.32
CA VAL A 59 22.07 -7.07 -0.39
C VAL A 59 22.34 -8.14 0.66
N LYS A 60 22.66 -9.37 0.24
CA LYS A 60 23.29 -10.35 1.15
C LYS A 60 24.70 -9.84 1.45
N GLU A 61 25.08 -9.86 2.72
CA GLU A 61 26.38 -9.38 3.22
C GLU A 61 27.51 -9.53 2.19
N SER A 62 28.04 -8.39 1.75
CA SER A 62 29.38 -8.32 1.21
C SER A 62 30.31 -8.83 2.31
N LYS A 63 30.92 -10.01 2.13
CA LYS A 63 32.05 -10.43 2.98
C LYS A 63 33.00 -9.23 3.11
N LYS A 64 33.16 -8.67 4.31
CA LYS A 64 34.28 -7.79 4.62
C LYS A 64 35.55 -8.63 4.43
N GLY A 65 36.13 -8.55 3.24
CA GLY A 65 37.40 -9.15 2.90
C GLY A 65 38.52 -8.12 3.04
N LYS A 66 39.46 -8.46 3.93
CA LYS A 66 40.76 -7.84 4.25
C LYS A 66 40.74 -6.59 5.11
#